data_AF-A0A6N2NJY8-F1
#
_entry.id   AF-A0A6N2NJY8-F1
#
_cell.length_a   1.000
_cell.length_b   1.000
_cell.length_c   1.000
_cell.angle_alpha   90.00
_cell.angle_beta   90.00
_cell.angle_gamma   90.00
#
_symmetry.space_group_name_H-M   'P 1'
#
loop_
_entity.id
_entity.type
_entity.pdbx_description
1 polymer ?
#
loop_
_entity_poly.entity_id
_entity_poly.type
_entity_poly.pdbx_seq_one_letter_code
_entity_poly.pdbx_strand_id
1 'polypeptide(L)'
;MAGLSCNCVLPSPEMRKWNEIIKKNMLNGDAIQAMVTYVNVQEIGFHADNFTFPILLKAAGRWSSPCIGSHRCVADACKVFEKMPVKDVVAWNSILDAYAATGKMDDALKVFNSMPSKDLSSFNIMISGYSSTGKTLSARSIFDNMAEKDIVSWNSMILAYIQGEDMERACDLFREMPA
;
A
#
# COMPACT_ATOMS: atom_id res chain seq x y z
N MET A 1 16.17 -18.46 -31.58
CA MET A 1 16.35 -18.09 -30.16
C MET A 1 16.90 -16.67 -30.11
N ALA A 2 16.02 -15.67 -30.06
CA ALA A 2 16.39 -14.29 -29.77
C ALA A 2 15.91 -14.00 -28.35
N GLY A 3 16.84 -13.65 -27.46
CA GLY A 3 16.55 -13.35 -26.06
C GLY A 3 15.65 -12.13 -25.96
N LEU A 4 14.58 -12.25 -25.17
CA LEU A 4 13.74 -11.14 -24.74
C LEU A 4 14.59 -10.23 -23.85
N SER A 5 15.15 -9.16 -24.42
CA SER A 5 15.76 -8.08 -23.66
C SER A 5 14.66 -7.31 -22.94
N CYS A 6 14.70 -7.35 -21.61
CA CYS A 6 13.82 -6.58 -20.73
C CYS A 6 13.87 -5.09 -21.13
N ASN A 7 12.72 -4.54 -21.57
CA ASN A 7 12.54 -3.13 -21.88
C ASN A 7 12.52 -2.30 -20.57
N CYS A 8 13.69 -2.16 -19.93
CA CYS A 8 13.88 -1.18 -18.87
C CYS A 8 14.21 0.16 -19.52
N VAL A 9 13.19 0.94 -19.87
CA VAL A 9 13.37 2.35 -20.29
C VAL A 9 14.00 3.08 -19.10
N LEU A 10 15.26 3.47 -19.22
CA LEU A 10 15.96 4.22 -18.18
C LEU A 10 15.29 5.59 -17.99
N PRO A 11 15.05 6.05 -16.74
CA PRO A 11 14.49 7.37 -16.48
C PRO A 11 15.32 8.46 -17.16
N SER A 12 14.63 9.45 -17.74
CA SER A 12 15.29 10.58 -18.40
C SER A 12 16.26 11.29 -17.43
N PRO A 13 17.31 11.96 -17.92
CA PRO A 13 18.27 12.68 -17.07
C PRO A 13 17.61 13.71 -16.14
N GLU A 14 16.52 14.32 -16.60
CA GLU A 14 15.71 15.26 -15.83
C GLU A 14 14.92 14.54 -14.72
N MET A 15 14.35 13.37 -15.00
CA MET A 15 13.68 12.53 -14.00
C MET A 15 14.65 12.05 -12.91
N ARG A 16 15.91 11.73 -13.25
CA ARG A 16 16.93 11.40 -12.25
C ARG A 16 17.20 12.58 -11.30
N LYS A 17 17.26 13.79 -11.84
CA LYS A 17 17.46 15.02 -11.05
C LYS A 17 16.29 15.26 -10.10
N TRP A 18 15.04 15.07 -10.56
CA TRP A 18 13.86 15.19 -9.72
C TRP A 18 13.76 14.10 -8.66
N ASN A 19 14.12 12.85 -8.97
CA ASN A 19 14.17 11.75 -8.01
C ASN A 19 15.17 12.01 -6.87
N GLU A 20 16.33 12.59 -7.17
CA GLU A 20 17.32 12.98 -6.15
C GLU A 20 16.82 14.13 -5.26
N ILE A 21 16.10 15.12 -5.82
CA ILE A 21 15.49 16.21 -5.06
C ILE A 21 14.42 15.67 -4.11
N ILE A 22 13.54 14.81 -4.63
CA ILE A 22 12.49 14.16 -3.84
C ILE A 22 13.11 13.34 -2.71
N LYS A 23 14.10 12.49 -3.02
CA LYS A 23 14.83 11.67 -2.04
C LYS A 23 15.52 12.51 -0.97
N LYS A 24 16.12 13.64 -1.34
CA LYS A 24 16.75 14.59 -0.41
C LYS A 24 15.71 15.24 0.52
N ASN A 25 14.56 15.65 -0.01
CA ASN A 25 13.48 16.21 0.80
C ASN A 25 12.90 15.17 1.78
N MET A 26 12.81 13.90 1.36
CA MET A 26 12.40 12.80 2.25
C MET A 26 13.42 12.54 3.37
N LEU A 27 14.73 12.57 3.08
CA LEU A 27 15.78 12.40 4.10
C LEU A 27 15.81 13.54 5.12
N ASN A 28 15.34 14.72 4.72
CA ASN A 28 15.23 15.89 5.59
C ASN A 28 13.91 15.90 6.39
N GLY A 29 13.04 14.90 6.24
CA GLY A 29 11.75 14.82 6.94
C GLY A 29 10.67 15.75 6.37
N ASP A 30 10.93 16.41 5.24
CA ASP A 30 10.00 17.34 4.60
C ASP A 30 9.19 16.65 3.49
N ALA A 31 8.34 15.72 3.94
CA ALA A 31 7.49 14.93 3.05
C ALA A 31 6.52 15.81 2.23
N ILE A 32 6.08 16.95 2.78
CA ILE A 32 5.18 17.88 2.10
C ILE A 32 5.89 18.55 0.92
N GLN A 33 7.13 19.03 1.11
CA GLN A 33 7.90 19.62 0.03
C GLN A 33 8.25 18.58 -1.05
N ALA A 34 8.53 17.33 -0.66
CA ALA A 34 8.72 16.24 -1.60
C ALA A 34 7.47 15.96 -2.45
N MET A 35 6.28 16.01 -1.83
CA MET A 35 4.99 15.83 -2.50
C MET A 35 4.65 17.00 -3.44
N VAL A 36 4.87 18.25 -3.03
CA VAL A 36 4.67 19.43 -3.90
C VAL A 36 5.60 19.38 -5.11
N THR A 37 6.85 18.99 -4.89
CA THR A 37 7.84 18.82 -5.97
C THR A 37 7.37 17.75 -6.96
N TYR A 38 6.77 16.67 -6.47
CA TYR A 38 6.23 15.59 -7.30
C TYR A 38 5.03 16.05 -8.16
N VAL A 39 4.05 16.76 -7.57
CA VAL A 39 2.88 17.28 -8.29
C VAL A 39 3.30 18.27 -9.38
N ASN A 40 4.23 19.18 -9.07
CA ASN A 40 4.74 20.14 -10.04
C ASN A 40 5.44 19.43 -11.22
N VAL A 41 6.11 18.30 -10.98
CA VAL A 41 6.75 17.52 -12.05
C VAL A 41 5.71 16.88 -12.99
N GLN A 42 4.54 16.49 -12.47
CA GLN A 42 3.44 15.99 -13.31
C GLN A 42 2.77 17.09 -14.13
N GLU A 43 2.62 18.31 -13.60
CA GLU A 43 2.05 19.46 -14.32
C GLU A 43 2.91 19.93 -15.50
N ILE A 44 4.23 19.73 -15.42
CA ILE A 44 5.18 20.06 -16.50
C ILE A 44 5.10 19.03 -17.67
N GLY A 45 4.18 18.05 -17.60
CA GLY A 45 3.94 17.09 -18.68
C GLY A 45 4.89 15.90 -18.67
N PHE A 46 5.67 15.72 -17.60
CA PHE A 46 6.44 14.51 -17.39
C PHE A 46 5.57 13.49 -16.64
N HIS A 47 5.35 12.33 -17.26
CA HIS A 47 4.84 11.16 -16.56
C HIS A 47 5.90 10.71 -15.56
N ALA A 48 5.82 11.21 -14.33
CA ALA A 48 6.75 10.79 -13.30
C ALA A 48 6.59 9.28 -13.03
N ASP A 49 7.70 8.56 -13.16
CA ASP A 49 7.76 7.11 -13.15
C ASP A 49 7.10 6.51 -11.89
N ASN A 50 6.34 5.42 -12.09
CA ASN A 50 5.60 4.66 -11.05
C ASN A 50 6.48 4.16 -9.88
N PHE A 51 7.80 4.38 -9.91
CA PHE A 51 8.75 4.02 -8.85
C PHE A 51 8.88 5.07 -7.74
N THR A 52 8.61 6.35 -8.01
CA THR A 52 8.86 7.44 -7.04
C THR A 52 7.70 7.61 -6.05
N PHE A 53 6.49 7.24 -6.44
CA PHE A 53 5.28 7.29 -5.62
C PHE A 53 5.27 6.39 -4.38
N PRO A 54 5.59 5.08 -4.48
CA PRO A 54 5.69 4.24 -3.30
C PRO A 54 6.78 4.70 -2.32
N ILE A 55 7.80 5.44 -2.75
CA ILE A 55 8.83 6.01 -1.85
C ILE A 55 8.26 7.21 -1.07
N LEU A 56 7.51 8.10 -1.74
CA LEU A 56 6.84 9.24 -1.11
C LEU A 56 5.84 8.78 -0.04
N LEU A 57 5.06 7.74 -0.35
CA LEU A 57 4.08 7.23 0.60
C LEU A 57 4.69 6.32 1.67
N LYS A 58 5.69 5.48 1.33
CA LYS A 58 6.41 4.67 2.32
C LYS A 58 7.19 5.51 3.32
N ALA A 59 7.58 6.73 3.00
CA ALA A 59 8.17 7.63 3.98
C ALA A 59 7.15 8.58 4.67
N ALA A 60 5.91 8.67 4.17
CA ALA A 60 4.77 9.10 5.00
C ALA A 60 4.29 7.99 5.96
N GLY A 61 4.48 6.71 5.59
CA GLY A 61 4.06 5.51 6.35
C GLY A 61 5.14 4.85 7.20
N ARG A 62 6.44 5.08 6.95
CA ARG A 62 7.52 4.63 7.83
C ARG A 62 7.54 5.52 9.06
N TRP A 63 6.67 5.24 10.02
CA TRP A 63 6.99 5.29 11.45
C TRP A 63 6.46 4.02 12.09
N SER A 64 7.27 2.97 12.03
CA SER A 64 7.33 1.93 13.05
C SER A 64 8.00 2.49 14.33
N SER A 65 7.53 3.65 14.81
CA SER A 65 7.88 4.24 16.09
C SER A 65 6.57 4.55 16.82
N PRO A 66 6.32 3.97 18.00
CA PRO A 66 5.04 4.10 18.69
C PRO A 66 4.95 5.44 19.42
N CYS A 67 4.75 6.55 18.70
CA CYS A 67 4.49 7.86 19.31
C CYS A 67 3.49 8.69 18.49
N ILE A 68 2.26 8.84 19.01
CA ILE A 68 1.37 10.02 18.95
C ILE A 68 1.48 10.86 17.66
N GLY A 69 0.95 10.36 16.54
CA GLY A 69 0.90 11.12 15.28
C GLY A 69 0.08 10.52 14.14
N SER A 70 -0.53 9.35 14.35
CA SER A 70 -1.19 8.53 13.32
C SER A 70 -2.35 9.23 12.58
N HIS A 71 -3.02 10.20 13.20
CA HIS A 71 -4.14 10.90 12.57
C HIS A 71 -3.74 11.92 11.50
N ARG A 72 -2.52 12.47 11.57
CA ARG A 72 -2.07 13.55 10.68
C ARG A 72 -1.58 13.00 9.34
N CYS A 73 -1.04 11.78 9.32
CA CYS A 73 -0.47 11.17 8.12
C CYS A 73 -1.52 10.73 7.08
N VAL A 74 -2.70 10.29 7.51
CA VAL A 74 -3.77 9.88 6.58
C VAL A 74 -4.34 11.10 5.84
N ALA A 75 -4.56 12.21 6.53
CA ALA A 75 -5.13 13.41 5.91
C ALA A 75 -4.22 14.00 4.83
N ASP A 76 -2.90 14.01 5.07
CA ASP A 76 -1.94 14.52 4.10
C ASP A 76 -1.77 13.55 2.93
N ALA A 77 -1.78 12.24 3.17
CA ALA A 77 -1.80 11.24 2.09
C ALA A 77 -3.06 11.38 1.21
N CYS A 78 -4.25 11.58 1.79
CA CYS A 78 -5.49 11.77 1.04
C CYS A 78 -5.45 13.03 0.17
N LYS A 79 -4.97 14.17 0.68
CA LYS A 79 -4.83 15.41 -0.11
C LYS A 79 -3.94 15.21 -1.34
N VAL A 80 -2.85 14.46 -1.18
CA VAL A 80 -1.93 14.16 -2.28
C VAL A 80 -2.61 13.24 -3.28
N PHE A 81 -3.27 12.19 -2.79
CA PHE A 81 -4.00 11.25 -3.62
C PHE A 81 -5.10 11.93 -4.43
N GLU A 82 -5.89 12.82 -3.83
CA GLU A 82 -6.94 13.57 -4.54
C GLU A 82 -6.38 14.38 -5.70
N LYS A 83 -5.22 15.04 -5.52
CA LYS A 83 -4.55 15.84 -6.54
C LYS A 83 -3.92 15.02 -7.67
N MET A 84 -3.80 13.70 -7.53
CA MET A 84 -3.25 12.86 -8.59
C MET A 84 -4.22 12.75 -9.77
N PRO A 85 -3.81 13.16 -10.99
CA PRO A 85 -4.66 13.08 -12.18
C PRO A 85 -4.91 11.63 -12.61
N VAL A 86 -3.93 10.75 -12.38
CA VAL A 86 -4.02 9.30 -12.63
C VAL A 86 -3.59 8.56 -11.37
N LYS A 87 -4.41 7.61 -10.92
CA LYS A 87 -4.20 6.81 -9.70
C LYS A 87 -4.00 5.36 -10.11
N ASP A 88 -2.77 4.86 -9.98
CA ASP A 88 -2.45 3.46 -10.21
C ASP A 88 -2.74 2.59 -8.98
N VAL A 89 -2.65 1.26 -9.12
CA VAL A 89 -2.94 0.30 -8.05
C VAL A 89 -2.05 0.53 -6.82
N VAL A 90 -0.81 1.01 -7.03
CA VAL A 90 0.14 1.29 -5.96
C VAL A 90 -0.32 2.50 -5.13
N ALA A 91 -0.79 3.57 -5.76
CA ALA A 91 -1.36 4.74 -5.08
C ALA A 91 -2.63 4.38 -4.30
N TRP A 92 -3.48 3.50 -4.85
CA TRP A 92 -4.65 2.99 -4.16
C TRP A 92 -4.29 2.15 -2.92
N ASN A 93 -3.38 1.17 -3.09
CA ASN A 93 -2.87 0.33 -2.00
C ASN A 93 -2.24 1.16 -0.89
N SER A 94 -1.62 2.27 -1.26
CA SER A 94 -0.98 3.19 -0.35
C SER A 94 -1.98 3.91 0.59
N ILE A 95 -3.07 4.44 0.05
CA ILE A 95 -4.13 5.04 0.88
C ILE A 95 -4.86 3.97 1.68
N LEU A 96 -5.06 2.81 1.08
CA LEU A 96 -5.65 1.66 1.75
C LEU A 96 -4.85 1.25 3.00
N ASP A 97 -3.53 1.12 2.86
CA ASP A 97 -2.62 0.78 3.95
C ASP A 97 -2.62 1.86 5.03
N ALA A 98 -2.67 3.14 4.66
CA ALA A 98 -2.76 4.23 5.62
C ALA A 98 -4.04 4.17 6.50
N TYR A 99 -5.19 3.85 5.91
CA TYR A 99 -6.43 3.65 6.67
C TYR A 99 -6.37 2.37 7.53
N ALA A 100 -5.83 1.27 6.99
CA ALA A 100 -5.70 0.00 7.70
C ALA A 100 -4.76 0.11 8.92
N ALA A 101 -3.59 0.74 8.74
CA ALA A 101 -2.60 0.96 9.80
C ALA A 101 -3.11 1.86 10.93
N THR A 102 -4.09 2.72 10.67
CA THR A 102 -4.74 3.57 11.68
C THR A 102 -5.99 2.92 12.29
N GLY A 103 -6.31 1.68 11.93
CA GLY A 103 -7.48 0.96 12.42
C GLY A 103 -8.82 1.45 11.85
N LYS A 104 -8.80 2.41 10.92
CA LYS A 104 -10.00 2.97 10.28
C LYS A 104 -10.50 2.06 9.15
N MET A 105 -10.83 0.82 9.50
CA MET A 105 -11.15 -0.22 8.54
C MET A 105 -12.40 0.04 7.71
N ASP A 106 -13.35 0.84 8.22
CA ASP A 106 -14.55 1.20 7.46
C ASP A 106 -14.22 2.15 6.30
N ASP A 107 -13.27 3.07 6.51
CA ASP A 107 -12.76 3.94 5.45
C ASP A 107 -11.83 3.18 4.50
N ALA A 108 -10.99 2.28 5.04
CA ALA A 108 -10.19 1.36 4.23
C ALA A 108 -11.08 0.54 3.27
N LEU A 109 -12.21 0.02 3.76
CA LEU A 109 -13.15 -0.73 2.94
C LEU A 109 -13.80 0.12 1.83
N LYS A 110 -14.14 1.38 2.11
CA LYS A 110 -14.63 2.31 1.07
C LYS A 110 -13.59 2.51 -0.03
N VAL A 111 -12.34 2.77 0.36
CA VAL A 111 -11.22 2.91 -0.57
C VAL A 111 -11.06 1.64 -1.39
N PHE A 112 -10.99 0.47 -0.74
CA PHE A 112 -10.89 -0.83 -1.38
C PHE A 112 -11.98 -1.02 -2.44
N ASN A 113 -13.25 -0.78 -2.07
CA ASN A 113 -14.38 -0.93 -2.98
C ASN A 113 -14.33 0.03 -4.17
N SER A 114 -13.78 1.24 -3.98
CA SER A 114 -13.61 2.23 -5.05
C SER A 114 -12.43 1.95 -6.01
N MET A 115 -11.55 1.00 -5.68
CA MET A 115 -10.42 0.67 -6.54
C MET A 115 -10.89 0.05 -7.86
N PRO A 116 -10.48 0.60 -9.03
CA PRO A 116 -10.86 0.08 -10.34
C PRO A 116 -10.23 -1.29 -10.64
N SER A 117 -9.05 -1.55 -10.07
CA SER A 117 -8.36 -2.83 -10.12
C SER A 117 -7.74 -3.11 -8.76
N LYS A 118 -7.77 -4.37 -8.33
CA LYS A 118 -7.22 -4.84 -7.05
C LYS A 118 -6.20 -5.93 -7.34
N ASP A 119 -5.05 -5.86 -6.70
CA ASP A 119 -4.03 -6.89 -6.77
C ASP A 119 -3.93 -7.63 -5.43
N LEU A 120 -3.08 -8.66 -5.37
CA LEU A 120 -2.86 -9.44 -4.14
C LEU A 120 -2.49 -8.54 -2.95
N SER A 121 -1.73 -7.47 -3.20
CA SER A 121 -1.36 -6.51 -2.16
C SER A 121 -2.58 -5.78 -1.59
N SER A 122 -3.56 -5.38 -2.43
CA SER A 122 -4.81 -4.77 -1.97
C SER A 122 -5.55 -5.66 -0.97
N PHE A 123 -5.67 -6.95 -1.28
CA PHE A 123 -6.35 -7.91 -0.40
C PHE A 123 -5.54 -8.18 0.88
N ASN A 124 -4.22 -8.34 0.76
CA ASN A 124 -3.34 -8.60 1.90
C ASN A 124 -3.34 -7.47 2.92
N ILE A 125 -3.44 -6.21 2.47
CA ILE A 125 -3.62 -5.03 3.34
C ILE A 125 -4.93 -5.15 4.12
N MET A 126 -6.04 -5.49 3.46
CA MET A 126 -7.36 -5.60 4.11
C MET A 126 -7.42 -6.75 5.12
N ILE A 127 -6.86 -7.92 4.80
CA ILE A 127 -6.79 -9.06 5.72
C ILE A 127 -5.98 -8.67 6.96
N SER A 128 -4.80 -8.08 6.75
CA SER A 128 -3.91 -7.70 7.84
C SER A 128 -4.50 -6.59 8.72
N GLY A 129 -5.19 -5.62 8.13
CA GLY A 129 -5.91 -4.56 8.86
C GLY A 129 -7.10 -5.08 9.68
N TYR A 130 -7.87 -6.03 9.13
CA TYR A 130 -8.94 -6.67 9.92
C TYR A 130 -8.39 -7.60 11.01
N SER A 131 -7.29 -8.30 10.75
CA SER A 131 -6.56 -9.11 11.73
C SER A 131 -6.14 -8.25 12.93
N SER A 132 -5.44 -7.14 12.68
CA SER A 132 -4.92 -6.27 13.74
C SER A 132 -5.99 -5.56 14.57
N THR A 133 -7.22 -5.46 14.04
CA THR A 133 -8.39 -4.90 14.74
C THR A 133 -9.28 -5.96 15.38
N GLY A 134 -8.87 -7.24 15.36
CA GLY A 134 -9.63 -8.35 15.94
C GLY A 134 -10.91 -8.72 15.17
N LYS A 135 -11.09 -8.19 13.96
CA LYS A 135 -12.25 -8.45 13.10
C LYS A 135 -12.01 -9.69 12.22
N THR A 136 -11.71 -10.83 12.83
CA THR A 136 -11.31 -12.06 12.12
C THR A 136 -12.31 -12.54 11.06
N LEU A 137 -13.62 -12.39 11.32
CA LEU A 137 -14.66 -12.72 10.32
C LEU A 137 -14.59 -11.83 9.06
N SER A 138 -14.27 -10.55 9.23
CA SER A 138 -14.09 -9.63 8.10
C SER A 138 -12.81 -9.97 7.33
N ALA A 139 -11.72 -10.29 8.03
CA ALA A 139 -10.50 -10.79 7.40
C ALA A 139 -10.76 -12.06 6.56
N ARG A 140 -11.53 -13.01 7.13
CA ARG A 140 -11.93 -14.24 6.44
C ARG A 140 -12.74 -13.98 5.18
N SER A 141 -13.71 -13.06 5.26
CA SER A 141 -14.52 -12.67 4.10
C SER A 141 -13.66 -12.10 2.96
N ILE A 142 -12.68 -11.25 3.27
CA ILE A 142 -11.74 -10.74 2.26
C ILE A 142 -10.91 -11.87 1.66
N PHE A 143 -10.36 -12.76 2.50
CA PHE A 143 -9.57 -13.91 2.07
C PHE A 143 -10.34 -14.86 1.14
N ASP A 144 -11.59 -15.17 1.46
CA ASP A 144 -12.43 -16.05 0.64
C ASP A 144 -12.71 -15.47 -0.75
N ASN A 145 -12.86 -14.15 -0.85
CA ASN A 145 -13.11 -13.45 -2.11
C ASN A 145 -11.87 -13.31 -3.01
N MET A 146 -10.69 -13.74 -2.56
CA MET A 146 -9.48 -13.75 -3.39
C MET A 146 -9.53 -14.87 -4.42
N ALA A 147 -9.44 -14.51 -5.71
CA ALA A 147 -9.36 -15.47 -6.82
C ALA A 147 -8.05 -16.29 -6.77
N GLU A 148 -6.94 -15.63 -6.45
CA GLU A 148 -5.64 -16.24 -6.22
C GLU A 148 -5.14 -15.86 -4.82
N LYS A 149 -4.46 -16.79 -4.15
CA LYS A 149 -3.95 -16.60 -2.79
C LYS A 149 -2.46 -16.92 -2.78
N ASP A 150 -1.66 -15.97 -2.31
CA ASP A 150 -0.22 -16.14 -2.11
C ASP A 150 0.12 -16.49 -0.65
N ILE A 151 1.37 -16.86 -0.39
CA ILE A 151 1.86 -17.20 0.95
C ILE A 151 1.57 -16.08 1.97
N VAL A 152 1.59 -14.82 1.54
CA VAL A 152 1.29 -13.67 2.41
C VAL A 152 -0.18 -13.71 2.83
N SER A 153 -1.11 -13.91 1.90
CA SER A 153 -2.55 -13.99 2.20
C SER A 153 -2.88 -15.11 3.18
N TRP A 154 -2.29 -16.30 3.00
CA TRP A 154 -2.46 -17.45 3.88
C TRP A 154 -1.92 -17.17 5.28
N ASN A 155 -0.69 -16.66 5.38
CA ASN A 155 -0.06 -16.33 6.66
C ASN A 155 -0.83 -15.25 7.42
N SER A 156 -1.30 -14.20 6.72
CA SER A 156 -2.09 -13.15 7.34
C SER A 156 -3.42 -13.68 7.89
N MET A 157 -4.09 -14.61 7.20
CA MET A 157 -5.34 -15.19 7.69
C MET A 157 -5.12 -16.18 8.85
N ILE A 158 -4.06 -16.99 8.80
CA ILE A 158 -3.68 -17.86 9.93
C ILE A 158 -3.38 -17.01 11.17
N LEU A 159 -2.62 -15.92 11.00
CA LEU A 159 -2.34 -14.99 12.09
C LEU A 159 -3.63 -14.37 12.66
N ALA A 160 -4.61 -14.04 11.82
CA ALA A 160 -5.90 -13.51 12.26
C ALA A 160 -6.69 -14.51 13.13
N TYR A 161 -6.59 -15.81 12.85
CA TYR A 161 -7.18 -16.85 13.70
C TYR A 161 -6.42 -17.04 15.02
N ILE A 162 -5.09 -17.04 14.98
CA ILE A 162 -4.26 -17.12 16.20
C ILE A 162 -4.56 -15.94 17.13
N GLN A 163 -4.66 -14.72 16.59
CA GLN A 163 -5.01 -13.51 17.35
C GLN A 163 -6.45 -13.54 17.88
N GLY A 164 -7.35 -14.21 17.18
CA GLY A 164 -8.73 -14.47 17.63
C GLY A 164 -8.87 -15.67 18.57
N GLU A 165 -7.77 -16.25 19.04
CA GLU A 165 -7.71 -17.45 19.90
C GLU A 165 -8.37 -18.69 19.30
N ASP A 166 -8.50 -18.73 17.96
CA ASP A 166 -9.12 -19.83 17.22
C ASP A 166 -8.04 -20.73 16.59
N MET A 167 -7.35 -21.48 17.46
CA MET A 167 -6.25 -22.35 17.05
C MET A 167 -6.70 -23.50 16.15
N GLU A 168 -7.95 -23.94 16.27
CA GLU A 168 -8.51 -25.00 15.43
C GLU A 168 -8.56 -24.55 13.97
N ARG A 169 -9.20 -23.40 13.70
CA ARG A 169 -9.27 -22.85 12.34
C ARG A 169 -7.90 -22.43 11.80
N ALA A 170 -6.98 -21.97 12.66
CA ALA A 170 -5.60 -21.68 12.26
C ALA A 170 -4.88 -22.94 11.75
N CYS A 171 -5.00 -24.07 12.47
CA CYS A 171 -4.39 -25.34 12.08
C CYS A 171 -5.01 -25.89 10.80
N ASP A 172 -6.33 -25.82 10.67
CA ASP A 172 -7.02 -26.32 9.47
C ASP A 172 -6.63 -25.52 8.24
N LEU A 173 -6.60 -24.20 8.35
CA LEU A 173 -6.19 -23.34 7.24
C LEU A 173 -4.72 -23.56 6.85
N PHE A 174 -3.83 -23.81 7.81
CA PHE A 174 -2.43 -24.17 7.51
C PHE A 174 -2.31 -25.48 6.72
N ARG A 175 -3.18 -26.46 6.99
CA ARG A 175 -3.19 -27.74 6.24
C ARG A 175 -3.77 -27.60 4.83
N GLU A 176 -4.66 -26.63 4.61
CA GLU A 176 -5.22 -26.31 3.30
C GLU A 176 -4.23 -25.59 2.38
N MET A 177 -3.14 -25.03 2.92
CA MET A 177 -2.14 -24.31 2.11
C MET A 177 -1.55 -25.24 1.04
N PRO A 178 -1.61 -24.85 -0.25
CA PRO A 178 -0.99 -25.62 -1.32
C PRO A 178 0.54 -25.63 -1.19
N ALA A 179 1.14 -26.77 -1.52
CA ALA A 179 2.59 -26.99 -1.48
C ALA A 179 3.35 -26.24 -2.60
#